data_AF-A0A0N4YXZ6-F1
#
_entry.id   AF-A0A0N4YXZ6-F1
#
_cell.length_a   1.000
_cell.length_b   1.000
_cell.length_c   1.000
_cell.angle_alpha   90.00
_cell.angle_beta   90.00
_cell.angle_gamma   90.00
#
_symmetry.space_group_name_H-M   'P 1'
#
loop_
_entity.id
_entity.type
_entity.pdbx_description
1 polymer ?
#
loop_
_entity_poly.entity_id
_entity_poly.type
_entity_poly.pdbx_seq_one_letter_code
_entity_poly.pdbx_strand_id
1 'polypeptide(L)'
;DKPLCEQKCVDLPIGYRCDCFEGFAIDVDDKKSCHNVNECYGRCRTEPVPWLMLANKHYIRKISIDGNNYEMAAQGFDNVVSLDVDLTEKKAYMVDQGKLRLLRVDLEEMDNPVTSYETVLRHNIFGIEGFAIDWVGRKIYMLNRQEKSIRVCELDGRFCRTLIRDRISQPKAIAIHPGKGYLFFTEWSLQPYIGRMALDGSPELADPIVKLAENDLGWPNALTIDYYSNR
;
A
#
# COMPACT_ATOMS: atom_id res chain seq x y z
N ASP A 1 14.49 21.11 -5.99
CA ASP A 1 14.32 21.36 -7.43
C ASP A 1 13.18 20.54 -8.01
N LYS A 2 12.36 21.14 -8.88
CA LYS A 2 11.27 20.43 -9.56
C LYS A 2 11.89 19.61 -10.70
N PRO A 3 11.55 18.32 -10.87
CA PRO A 3 12.13 17.50 -11.94
C PRO A 3 11.79 18.08 -13.33
N LEU A 4 12.72 17.94 -14.28
CA LEU A 4 12.63 18.50 -15.64
C LEU A 4 11.53 17.86 -16.51
N CYS A 5 11.19 16.60 -16.21
CA CYS A 5 10.15 15.78 -16.82
C CYS A 5 9.31 15.11 -15.72
N GLU A 6 8.05 14.81 -16.00
CA GLU A 6 7.19 14.12 -15.02
C GLU A 6 7.64 12.68 -14.78
N GLN A 7 7.98 11.93 -15.85
CA GLN A 7 8.33 10.51 -15.78
C GLN A 7 9.76 10.24 -16.27
N LYS A 8 9.98 10.12 -17.59
CA LYS A 8 11.32 9.81 -18.15
C LYS A 8 11.93 11.06 -18.79
N CYS A 9 13.23 11.25 -18.57
CA CYS A 9 14.03 12.25 -19.27
C CYS A 9 15.03 11.53 -20.19
N VAL A 10 14.96 11.81 -21.48
CA VAL A 10 15.84 11.24 -22.50
C VAL A 10 16.78 12.33 -22.99
N ASP A 11 18.07 12.15 -22.73
CA ASP A 11 19.12 13.05 -23.19
C ASP A 11 19.29 12.97 -24.71
N LEU A 12 19.48 14.12 -25.35
CA LEU A 12 19.70 14.23 -26.79
C LEU A 12 21.03 14.97 -27.03
N PRO A 13 21.66 14.81 -28.20
CA PRO A 13 22.88 15.56 -28.53
C PRO A 13 22.75 17.08 -28.35
N ILE A 14 21.52 17.60 -28.46
CA ILE A 14 21.17 18.98 -28.13
C ILE A 14 19.90 18.96 -27.27
N GLY A 15 20.07 19.17 -25.96
CA GLY A 15 18.96 19.29 -25.01
C GLY A 15 18.42 17.93 -24.54
N TYR A 16 17.14 17.89 -24.22
CA TYR A 16 16.48 16.69 -23.72
C TYR A 16 15.04 16.63 -24.24
N ARG A 17 14.45 15.44 -24.19
CA ARG A 17 13.00 15.26 -24.36
C ARG A 17 12.43 14.46 -23.21
N CYS A 18 11.19 14.76 -22.83
CA CYS A 18 10.48 13.92 -21.89
C CYS A 18 9.83 12.74 -22.62
N ASP A 19 9.66 11.64 -21.90
CA ASP A 19 8.98 10.43 -22.36
C ASP A 19 8.17 9.85 -21.19
N CYS A 20 7.22 8.98 -21.50
CA CYS A 20 6.32 8.40 -20.50
C CYS A 20 6.55 6.90 -20.31
N PHE A 21 6.11 6.37 -19.17
CA PHE A 21 6.03 4.93 -18.93
C PHE A 21 4.94 4.32 -19.82
N GLU A 22 5.02 3.00 -20.00
CA GLU A 22 3.97 2.28 -20.71
C GLU A 22 2.61 2.53 -20.01
N GLY A 23 1.57 2.77 -20.80
CA GLY A 23 0.25 3.17 -20.30
C GLY A 23 0.07 4.67 -20.09
N PHE A 24 1.06 5.48 -20.45
CA PHE A 24 0.99 6.94 -20.39
C PHE A 24 1.43 7.55 -21.72
N ALA A 25 0.82 8.68 -22.08
CA ALA A 25 1.18 9.48 -23.23
C ALA A 25 1.59 10.86 -22.79
N ILE A 26 2.52 11.42 -23.55
CA ILE A 26 3.04 12.75 -23.28
C ILE A 26 1.95 13.78 -23.59
N ASP A 27 1.79 14.73 -22.68
CA ASP A 27 0.94 15.88 -22.90
C ASP A 27 1.47 16.68 -24.10
N VAL A 28 0.58 16.96 -25.05
CA VAL A 28 0.94 17.59 -26.32
C VAL A 28 1.25 19.08 -26.17
N ASP A 29 0.71 19.72 -25.12
CA ASP A 29 0.82 21.15 -24.88
C ASP A 29 2.14 21.48 -24.18
N ASP A 30 2.45 20.80 -23.06
CA ASP A 30 3.65 21.12 -22.27
C ASP A 30 4.88 20.24 -22.59
N LYS A 31 4.67 19.10 -23.28
CA LYS A 31 5.71 18.11 -23.65
C LYS A 31 6.56 17.64 -22.47
N LYS A 32 6.02 17.68 -21.26
CA LYS A 32 6.69 17.33 -20.00
C LYS A 32 5.84 16.44 -19.12
N SER A 33 4.52 16.64 -19.15
CA SER A 33 3.56 15.87 -18.38
C SER A 33 3.13 14.60 -19.09
N CYS A 34 2.69 13.62 -18.30
CA CYS A 34 2.28 12.31 -18.78
C CYS A 34 0.85 12.03 -18.32
N HIS A 35 -0.09 11.93 -19.27
CA HIS A 35 -1.45 11.54 -18.98
C HIS A 35 -1.61 10.03 -19.17
N ASN A 36 -2.38 9.40 -18.29
CA ASN A 36 -2.73 7.99 -18.45
C ASN A 36 -3.49 7.81 -19.78
N VAL A 37 -3.06 6.85 -20.59
CA VAL A 37 -3.73 6.46 -21.81
C VAL A 37 -4.63 5.31 -21.45
N ASN A 38 -5.93 5.46 -21.66
CA ASN A 38 -6.89 4.37 -21.50
C ASN A 38 -6.54 3.24 -22.47
N GLU A 39 -5.80 2.23 -22.00
CA GLU A 39 -5.40 1.06 -22.81
C GLU A 39 -6.60 0.14 -23.08
N CYS A 40 -7.72 0.45 -22.42
CA CYS A 40 -8.99 -0.24 -22.51
C CYS A 40 -9.86 0.18 -23.70
N TYR A 41 -9.46 1.18 -24.51
CA TYR A 41 -10.26 1.70 -25.63
C TYR A 41 -10.58 0.59 -26.64
N GLY A 42 -11.76 -0.03 -26.48
CA GLY A 42 -12.28 -1.11 -27.32
C GLY A 42 -12.14 -2.54 -26.78
N ARG A 43 -11.55 -2.77 -25.59
CA ARG A 43 -11.39 -4.13 -25.02
C ARG A 43 -11.96 -4.36 -23.61
N CYS A 44 -12.06 -3.34 -22.77
CA CYS A 44 -12.61 -3.49 -21.41
C CYS A 44 -13.97 -2.80 -21.28
N ARG A 45 -14.87 -3.39 -20.48
CA ARG A 45 -16.26 -2.93 -20.35
C ARG A 45 -16.41 -1.58 -19.65
N THR A 46 -15.43 -1.13 -18.86
CA THR A 46 -15.27 0.21 -18.25
C THR A 46 -14.02 0.17 -17.36
N GLU A 47 -13.15 1.17 -17.42
CA GLU A 47 -12.10 1.33 -16.40
C GLU A 47 -12.71 1.77 -15.07
N PRO A 48 -12.23 1.25 -13.93
CA PRO A 48 -12.67 1.72 -12.63
C PRO A 48 -12.23 3.16 -12.42
N VAL A 49 -13.17 4.04 -12.05
CA VAL A 49 -12.87 5.42 -11.68
C VAL A 49 -11.96 5.41 -10.44
N PRO A 50 -10.82 6.12 -10.43
CA PRO A 50 -9.94 6.15 -9.28
C PRO A 50 -10.58 6.92 -8.12
N TRP A 51 -10.40 6.40 -6.91
CA TRP A 51 -10.87 7.00 -5.67
C TRP A 51 -9.74 7.01 -4.64
N LEU A 52 -9.64 8.09 -3.87
CA LEU A 52 -8.82 8.13 -2.68
C LEU A 52 -9.68 7.74 -1.48
N MET A 53 -9.32 6.63 -0.83
CA MET A 53 -10.01 6.16 0.37
C MET A 53 -9.30 6.65 1.64
N LEU A 54 -10.09 7.09 2.62
CA LEU A 54 -9.63 7.72 3.85
C LEU A 54 -10.27 7.04 5.05
N ALA A 55 -9.46 6.37 5.87
CA ALA A 55 -9.90 5.83 7.15
C ALA A 55 -9.88 6.94 8.22
N ASN A 56 -11.02 7.15 8.88
CA ASN A 56 -11.15 8.09 9.99
C ASN A 56 -11.86 7.40 11.16
N LYS A 57 -11.08 6.65 11.95
CA LYS A 57 -11.41 5.93 13.21
C LYS A 57 -12.73 5.15 13.25
N HIS A 58 -13.87 5.82 13.08
CA HIS A 58 -15.22 5.25 13.11
C HIS A 58 -15.82 4.98 11.72
N TYR A 59 -15.26 5.55 10.67
CA TYR A 59 -15.77 5.43 9.31
C TYR A 59 -14.65 5.50 8.27
N ILE A 60 -14.96 5.06 7.06
CA ILE A 60 -14.12 5.17 5.87
C ILE A 60 -14.88 6.01 4.86
N ARG A 61 -14.18 6.94 4.22
CA ARG A 61 -14.71 7.77 3.13
C ARG A 61 -13.92 7.58 1.86
N LYS A 62 -14.52 7.92 0.74
CA LYS A 62 -13.84 7.99 -0.56
C LYS A 62 -14.05 9.38 -1.16
N ILE A 63 -13.00 9.91 -1.77
CA ILE A 63 -13.01 11.18 -2.50
C ILE A 63 -12.53 10.94 -3.93
N SER A 64 -13.22 11.54 -4.90
CA SER A 64 -12.80 11.49 -6.30
C SER A 64 -11.50 12.26 -6.49
N ILE A 65 -10.72 11.92 -7.52
CA ILE A 65 -9.42 12.57 -7.76
C ILE A 65 -9.56 14.06 -8.08
N ASP A 66 -10.68 14.48 -8.66
CA ASP A 66 -11.01 15.89 -8.88
C ASP A 66 -11.50 16.62 -7.62
N GLY A 67 -11.69 15.91 -6.51
CA GLY A 67 -12.16 16.44 -5.22
C GLY A 67 -13.64 16.84 -5.19
N ASN A 68 -14.39 16.67 -6.28
CA ASN A 68 -15.77 17.13 -6.36
C ASN A 68 -16.76 16.20 -5.69
N ASN A 69 -16.43 14.92 -5.60
CA ASN A 69 -17.30 13.92 -5.01
C ASN A 69 -16.67 13.34 -3.73
N TYR A 70 -17.39 13.49 -2.62
CA TYR A 70 -16.97 13.09 -1.29
C TYR A 70 -18.06 12.26 -0.63
N GLU A 71 -17.82 10.95 -0.52
CA GLU A 71 -18.84 9.98 -0.13
C GLU A 71 -18.42 9.16 1.09
N MET A 72 -19.41 8.73 1.88
CA MET A 72 -19.21 7.72 2.91
C MET A 72 -19.09 6.34 2.26
N ALA A 73 -18.01 5.62 2.55
CA ALA A 73 -17.77 4.28 2.01
C ALA A 73 -18.17 3.19 3.00
N ALA A 74 -17.84 3.34 4.28
CA ALA A 74 -18.19 2.38 5.33
C ALA A 74 -18.27 3.08 6.70
N GLN A 75 -19.06 2.57 7.64
CA GLN A 75 -19.23 3.13 8.98
C GLN A 75 -19.52 2.08 10.05
N GLY A 76 -19.28 2.43 11.31
CA GLY A 76 -19.51 1.54 12.46
C GLY A 76 -18.26 0.85 12.95
N PHE A 77 -17.07 1.40 12.66
CA PHE A 77 -15.80 0.95 13.22
C PHE A 77 -15.60 1.50 14.64
N ASP A 78 -14.85 0.76 15.47
CA ASP A 78 -14.47 1.26 16.79
C ASP A 78 -13.17 2.05 16.69
N ASN A 79 -12.20 1.49 15.96
CA ASN A 79 -10.95 2.15 15.62
C ASN A 79 -10.31 1.53 14.36
N VAL A 80 -10.75 1.93 13.16
CA VAL A 80 -10.07 1.57 11.91
C VAL A 80 -8.74 2.32 11.80
N VAL A 81 -7.65 1.57 11.64
CA VAL A 81 -6.28 2.13 11.61
C VAL A 81 -5.59 2.02 10.25
N SER A 82 -5.94 0.99 9.49
CA SER A 82 -5.30 0.66 8.21
C SER A 82 -6.32 -0.02 7.29
N LEU A 83 -6.19 0.23 6.00
CA LEU A 83 -7.05 -0.22 4.92
C LEU A 83 -6.13 -0.52 3.72
N ASP A 84 -6.43 -1.59 3.00
CA ASP A 84 -5.81 -1.90 1.71
C ASP A 84 -6.83 -2.64 0.84
N VAL A 85 -6.63 -2.62 -0.48
CA VAL A 85 -7.59 -3.12 -1.46
C VAL A 85 -6.94 -4.14 -2.38
N ASP A 86 -7.63 -5.24 -2.59
CA ASP A 86 -7.33 -6.16 -3.68
C ASP A 86 -8.25 -5.86 -4.86
N LEU A 87 -7.70 -5.19 -5.87
CA LEU A 87 -8.44 -4.88 -7.09
C LEU A 87 -8.68 -6.12 -7.98
N THR A 88 -7.97 -7.23 -7.74
CA THR A 88 -8.13 -8.46 -8.52
C THR A 88 -9.45 -9.15 -8.20
N GLU A 89 -9.75 -9.37 -6.92
CA GLU A 89 -11.03 -9.91 -6.46
C GLU A 89 -12.04 -8.81 -6.05
N LYS A 90 -11.67 -7.54 -6.20
CA LYS A 90 -12.48 -6.36 -5.80
C LYS A 90 -12.88 -6.41 -4.32
N LYS A 91 -11.91 -6.62 -3.43
CA LYS A 91 -12.13 -6.71 -1.98
C LYS A 91 -11.39 -5.62 -1.22
N ALA A 92 -12.01 -5.09 -0.17
CA ALA A 92 -11.36 -4.24 0.80
C ALA A 92 -11.02 -5.05 2.06
N TYR A 93 -9.84 -4.79 2.61
CA TYR A 93 -9.36 -5.33 3.87
C TYR A 93 -9.18 -4.19 4.85
N MET A 94 -9.59 -4.36 6.10
CA MET A 94 -9.43 -3.32 7.12
C MET A 94 -9.01 -3.92 8.45
N VAL A 95 -8.23 -3.16 9.21
CA VAL A 95 -7.93 -3.51 10.61
C VAL A 95 -8.69 -2.57 11.52
N ASP A 96 -9.65 -3.13 12.27
CA ASP A 96 -10.32 -2.45 13.39
C ASP A 96 -9.64 -2.87 14.69
N GLN A 97 -8.77 -2.01 15.23
CA GLN A 97 -8.07 -2.27 16.49
C GLN A 97 -9.01 -2.25 17.70
N GLY A 98 -10.12 -1.52 17.62
CA GLY A 98 -11.09 -1.47 18.73
C GLY A 98 -11.83 -2.79 18.87
N LYS A 99 -12.22 -3.38 17.73
CA LYS A 99 -12.85 -4.72 17.69
C LYS A 99 -11.85 -5.88 17.70
N LEU A 100 -10.55 -5.59 17.57
CA LEU A 100 -9.46 -6.57 17.45
C LEU A 100 -9.68 -7.55 16.28
N ARG A 101 -10.05 -7.03 15.11
CA ARG A 101 -10.33 -7.85 13.92
C ARG A 101 -9.69 -7.28 12.66
N LEU A 102 -9.19 -8.18 11.82
CA LEU A 102 -9.00 -7.91 10.40
C LEU A 102 -10.28 -8.33 9.67
N LEU A 103 -10.90 -7.39 8.99
CA LEU A 103 -12.17 -7.53 8.29
C LEU A 103 -11.95 -7.52 6.78
N ARG A 104 -12.82 -8.22 6.06
CA ARG A 104 -12.86 -8.26 4.60
C ARG A 104 -14.30 -8.10 4.11
N VAL A 105 -14.47 -7.35 3.03
CA VAL A 105 -15.75 -7.15 2.36
C VAL A 105 -15.51 -6.90 0.87
N ASP A 106 -16.48 -7.23 0.03
CA ASP A 106 -16.46 -6.85 -1.37
C ASP A 106 -16.60 -5.32 -1.51
N LEU A 107 -15.89 -4.72 -2.46
CA LEU A 107 -15.84 -3.25 -2.63
C LEU A 107 -17.21 -2.63 -2.89
N GLU A 108 -18.10 -3.37 -3.56
CA GLU A 108 -19.48 -2.95 -3.87
C GLU A 108 -20.41 -3.04 -2.66
N GLU A 109 -20.00 -3.76 -1.60
CA GLU A 109 -20.79 -4.01 -0.39
C GLU A 109 -20.25 -3.24 0.84
N MET A 110 -19.34 -2.29 0.63
CA MET A 110 -18.74 -1.53 1.73
C MET A 110 -19.76 -0.68 2.51
N ASP A 111 -20.87 -0.28 1.89
CA ASP A 111 -21.93 0.48 2.54
C ASP A 111 -22.76 -0.38 3.52
N ASN A 112 -22.66 -1.71 3.43
CA ASN A 112 -23.29 -2.61 4.38
C ASN A 112 -22.74 -2.42 5.81
N PRO A 113 -23.53 -2.76 6.85
CA PRO A 113 -23.08 -2.68 8.22
C PRO A 113 -21.82 -3.51 8.45
N VAL A 114 -20.84 -2.97 9.18
CA VAL A 114 -19.55 -3.64 9.49
C VAL A 114 -19.73 -5.00 10.19
N THR A 115 -20.89 -5.26 10.80
CA THR A 115 -21.26 -6.57 11.38
C THR A 115 -21.44 -7.68 10.34
N SER A 116 -21.73 -7.33 9.08
CA SER A 116 -21.83 -8.26 7.95
C SER A 116 -20.47 -8.67 7.37
N TYR A 117 -19.42 -7.90 7.68
CA TYR A 117 -18.11 -8.13 7.09
C TYR A 117 -17.50 -9.43 7.60
N GLU A 118 -16.78 -10.10 6.71
CA GLU A 118 -16.08 -11.31 7.06
C GLU A 118 -14.90 -11.01 7.98
N THR A 119 -14.77 -11.78 9.06
CA THR A 119 -13.60 -11.68 9.94
C THR A 119 -12.52 -12.65 9.49
N VAL A 120 -11.48 -12.12 8.85
CA VAL A 120 -10.32 -12.86 8.33
C VAL A 120 -9.39 -13.28 9.47
N LEU A 121 -9.10 -12.37 10.41
CA LEU A 121 -8.23 -12.64 11.55
C LEU A 121 -8.82 -12.06 12.84
N ARG A 122 -8.70 -12.84 13.93
CA ARG A 122 -9.13 -12.49 15.30
C ARG A 122 -8.00 -12.45 16.32
N HIS A 123 -6.86 -13.03 15.97
CA HIS A 123 -5.72 -13.20 16.87
C HIS A 123 -4.57 -12.32 16.40
N ASN A 124 -3.75 -11.84 17.33
CA ASN A 124 -2.55 -11.06 17.04
C ASN A 124 -2.83 -9.75 16.27
N ILE A 125 -4.05 -9.22 16.39
CA ILE A 125 -4.48 -7.95 15.79
C ILE A 125 -4.05 -6.75 16.64
N PHE A 126 -3.99 -6.92 17.96
CA PHE A 126 -3.57 -5.86 18.86
C PHE A 126 -2.16 -5.38 18.49
N GLY A 127 -2.01 -4.08 18.23
CA GLY A 127 -0.73 -3.49 17.85
C GLY A 127 -0.38 -3.53 16.36
N ILE A 128 -1.27 -4.02 15.48
CA ILE A 128 -1.06 -3.89 14.03
C ILE A 128 -1.15 -2.41 13.65
N GLU A 129 -0.05 -1.84 13.16
CA GLU A 129 0.01 -0.44 12.71
C GLU A 129 -0.29 -0.31 11.22
N GLY A 130 0.03 -1.35 10.44
CA GLY A 130 -0.20 -1.38 9.00
C GLY A 130 -0.15 -2.82 8.46
N PHE A 131 -0.76 -3.01 7.30
CA PHE A 131 -0.67 -4.24 6.53
C PHE A 131 -0.67 -3.91 5.04
N ALA A 132 -0.27 -4.89 4.23
CA ALA A 132 -0.25 -4.77 2.78
C ALA A 132 -0.74 -6.08 2.14
N ILE A 133 -1.52 -5.98 1.07
CA ILE A 133 -2.08 -7.10 0.32
C ILE A 133 -1.22 -7.41 -0.89
N ASP A 134 -0.72 -8.64 -0.95
CA ASP A 134 -0.07 -9.18 -2.14
C ASP A 134 -1.13 -9.71 -3.10
N TRP A 135 -1.51 -8.88 -4.07
CA TRP A 135 -2.50 -9.25 -5.07
C TRP A 135 -1.99 -10.31 -6.05
N VAL A 136 -0.66 -10.55 -6.13
CA VAL A 136 -0.06 -11.58 -6.99
C VAL A 136 0.09 -12.90 -6.24
N GLY A 137 0.81 -12.89 -5.12
CA GLY A 137 1.07 -14.07 -4.28
C GLY A 137 -0.12 -14.48 -3.40
N ARG A 138 -1.16 -13.66 -3.37
CA ARG A 138 -2.40 -13.84 -2.59
C ARG A 138 -2.08 -14.02 -1.11
N LYS A 139 -1.43 -13.00 -0.52
CA LYS A 139 -0.99 -12.99 0.89
C LYS A 139 -1.30 -11.67 1.57
N ILE A 140 -1.35 -11.70 2.90
CA ILE A 140 -1.45 -10.50 3.75
C ILE A 140 -0.15 -10.38 4.54
N TYR A 141 0.56 -9.27 4.36
CA TYR A 141 1.72 -8.89 5.16
C TYR A 141 1.31 -7.92 6.23
N MET A 142 1.52 -8.27 7.51
CA MET A 142 1.12 -7.45 8.64
C MET A 142 2.32 -7.03 9.47
N LEU A 143 2.34 -5.76 9.84
CA LEU A 143 3.36 -5.14 10.66
C LEU A 143 2.74 -4.84 12.03
N ASN A 144 3.31 -5.45 13.08
CA ASN A 144 2.81 -5.35 14.44
C ASN A 144 3.86 -4.71 15.35
N ARG A 145 3.51 -3.56 15.93
CA ARG A 145 4.36 -2.78 16.84
C ARG A 145 4.49 -3.43 18.23
N GLN A 146 3.44 -4.06 18.73
CA GLN A 146 3.45 -4.69 20.06
C GLN A 146 4.25 -5.99 20.05
N GLU A 147 4.06 -6.81 19.01
CA GLU A 147 4.84 -8.04 18.81
C GLU A 147 6.23 -7.79 18.21
N LYS A 148 6.54 -6.55 17.80
CA LYS A 148 7.80 -6.20 17.13
C LYS A 148 8.09 -7.13 15.95
N SER A 149 7.07 -7.39 15.14
CA SER A 149 7.09 -8.45 14.13
C SER A 149 6.50 -8.03 12.80
N ILE A 150 6.98 -8.68 11.73
CA ILE A 150 6.31 -8.71 10.42
C ILE A 150 5.92 -10.15 10.16
N ARG A 151 4.65 -10.35 9.81
CA ARG A 151 4.03 -11.66 9.61
C ARG A 151 3.37 -11.71 8.25
N VAL A 152 3.36 -12.90 7.66
CA VAL A 152 2.66 -13.19 6.41
C VAL A 152 1.59 -14.25 6.69
N CYS A 153 0.41 -14.11 6.09
CA CYS A 153 -0.65 -15.10 6.11
C CYS A 153 -1.29 -15.23 4.72
N GLU A 154 -2.08 -16.27 4.50
CA GLU A 154 -3.01 -16.34 3.37
C GLU A 154 -4.08 -15.22 3.45
N LEU A 155 -4.72 -14.89 2.32
CA LEU A 155 -5.79 -13.89 2.26
C LEU A 155 -7.03 -14.21 3.09
N ASP A 156 -7.18 -15.46 3.53
CA ASP A 156 -8.23 -15.92 4.45
C ASP A 156 -7.75 -16.02 5.90
N GLY A 157 -6.54 -15.53 6.20
CA GLY A 157 -5.96 -15.51 7.54
C GLY A 157 -5.35 -16.84 7.99
N ARG A 158 -5.36 -17.88 7.15
CA ARG A 158 -4.71 -19.16 7.48
C ARG A 158 -3.20 -19.12 7.22
N PHE A 159 -2.51 -20.16 7.71
CA PHE A 159 -1.09 -20.42 7.46
C PHE A 159 -0.18 -19.21 7.70
N CYS A 160 -0.34 -18.58 8.86
CA CYS A 160 0.48 -17.44 9.24
C CYS A 160 1.91 -17.85 9.62
N ARG A 161 2.90 -17.13 9.12
CA ARG A 161 4.32 -17.27 9.47
C ARG A 161 4.90 -15.92 9.87
N THR A 162 5.70 -15.90 10.92
CA THR A 162 6.50 -14.73 11.30
C THR A 162 7.77 -14.69 10.46
N LEU A 163 7.95 -13.59 9.72
CA LEU A 163 9.14 -13.36 8.89
C LEU A 163 10.27 -12.77 9.72
N ILE A 164 9.93 -11.83 10.60
CA ILE A 164 10.88 -11.20 11.51
C ILE A 164 10.20 -10.94 12.86
N ARG A 165 10.97 -11.06 13.94
CA ARG A 165 10.54 -10.75 15.30
C ARG A 165 11.70 -10.15 16.10
N ASP A 166 11.41 -9.19 16.96
CA ASP A 166 12.36 -8.58 17.92
C ASP A 166 13.56 -7.87 17.26
N ARG A 167 13.49 -7.59 15.95
CA ARG A 167 14.50 -6.89 15.15
C ARG A 167 14.05 -5.49 14.70
N ILE A 168 12.79 -5.18 14.92
CA ILE A 168 12.15 -3.87 14.70
C ILE A 168 11.55 -3.42 16.03
N SER A 169 11.54 -2.11 16.32
CA SER A 169 11.13 -1.64 17.65
C SER A 169 9.81 -0.87 17.61
N GLN A 170 9.74 0.15 16.76
CA GLN A 170 8.58 0.99 16.52
C GLN A 170 8.32 1.06 15.01
N PRO A 171 7.85 -0.03 14.40
CA PRO A 171 7.50 -0.01 12.99
C PRO A 171 6.18 0.76 12.78
N LYS A 172 5.98 1.41 11.62
CA LYS A 172 4.76 2.23 11.37
C LYS A 172 4.05 1.96 10.06
N ALA A 173 4.74 2.03 8.94
CA ALA A 173 4.17 1.78 7.61
C ALA A 173 4.78 0.53 6.96
N ILE A 174 4.01 -0.12 6.10
CA ILE A 174 4.43 -1.24 5.27
C ILE A 174 3.86 -1.07 3.86
N ALA A 175 4.66 -1.38 2.85
CA ALA A 175 4.24 -1.49 1.46
C ALA A 175 5.01 -2.67 0.82
N ILE A 176 4.46 -3.27 -0.23
CA ILE A 176 5.08 -4.42 -0.89
C ILE A 176 5.16 -4.22 -2.39
N HIS A 177 6.17 -4.78 -3.01
CA HIS A 177 6.34 -4.82 -4.45
C HIS A 177 6.42 -6.28 -4.92
N PRO A 178 5.28 -6.93 -5.22
CA PRO A 178 5.24 -8.34 -5.61
C PRO A 178 6.13 -8.64 -6.82
N GLY A 179 6.14 -7.78 -7.84
CA GLY A 179 6.97 -7.95 -9.04
C GLY A 179 8.48 -7.91 -8.81
N LYS A 180 8.96 -7.38 -7.68
CA LYS A 180 10.37 -7.38 -7.29
C LYS A 180 10.67 -8.36 -6.15
N GLY A 181 9.65 -8.93 -5.53
CA GLY A 181 9.83 -9.83 -4.40
C GLY A 181 10.22 -9.14 -3.09
N TYR A 182 9.96 -7.84 -2.94
CA TYR A 182 10.35 -7.07 -1.76
C TYR A 182 9.16 -6.50 -0.97
N LEU A 183 9.32 -6.42 0.34
CA LEU A 183 8.53 -5.57 1.21
C LEU A 183 9.40 -4.44 1.76
N PHE A 184 8.77 -3.31 2.00
CA PHE A 184 9.36 -2.10 2.53
C PHE A 184 8.59 -1.68 3.77
N PHE A 185 9.30 -1.20 4.78
CA PHE A 185 8.67 -0.75 6.02
C PHE A 185 9.42 0.42 6.62
N THR A 186 8.73 1.17 7.47
CA THR A 186 9.33 2.27 8.22
C THR A 186 9.47 1.93 9.69
N GLU A 187 10.59 2.36 10.28
CA GLU A 187 10.92 2.21 11.68
C GLU A 187 11.26 3.59 12.24
N TRP A 188 10.67 3.96 13.38
CA TRP A 188 10.82 5.30 13.96
C TRP A 188 11.29 5.30 15.43
N SER A 189 12.09 4.32 15.82
CA SER A 189 12.75 4.31 17.13
C SER A 189 13.86 5.38 17.21
N LEU A 190 14.75 5.28 18.20
CA LEU A 190 15.84 6.23 18.41
C LEU A 190 16.74 6.39 17.15
N GLN A 191 16.86 5.32 16.36
CA GLN A 191 17.56 5.32 15.08
C GLN A 191 16.55 4.99 13.96
N PRO A 192 15.81 5.99 13.45
CA PRO A 192 14.78 5.77 12.45
C PRO A 192 15.39 5.34 11.13
N TYR A 193 14.74 4.42 10.42
CA TYR A 193 15.18 3.98 9.10
C TYR A 193 14.01 3.52 8.23
N ILE A 194 14.24 3.50 6.91
CA ILE A 194 13.39 2.82 5.94
C ILE A 194 14.08 1.51 5.57
N GLY A 195 13.41 0.39 5.85
CA GLY A 195 13.93 -0.95 5.64
C GLY A 195 13.30 -1.63 4.43
N ARG A 196 14.07 -2.53 3.80
CA ARG A 196 13.64 -3.47 2.77
C ARG A 196 13.96 -4.89 3.20
N MET A 197 13.08 -5.83 2.88
CA MET A 197 13.29 -7.27 3.09
C MET A 197 12.66 -8.06 1.94
N ALA A 198 13.16 -9.26 1.66
CA ALA A 198 12.50 -10.18 0.73
C ALA A 198 11.13 -10.62 1.26
N LEU A 199 10.17 -10.86 0.37
CA LEU A 199 8.80 -11.26 0.73
C LEU A 199 8.71 -12.62 1.44
N ASP A 200 9.70 -13.48 1.27
CA ASP A 200 9.82 -14.77 1.97
C ASP A 200 10.62 -14.68 3.28
N GLY A 201 11.15 -13.49 3.61
CA GLY A 201 12.01 -13.26 4.76
C GLY A 201 13.40 -13.89 4.62
N SER A 202 13.79 -14.33 3.42
CA SER A 202 15.13 -14.87 3.19
C SER A 202 16.19 -13.77 3.40
N PRO A 203 17.29 -14.10 4.10
CA PRO A 203 18.42 -13.19 4.21
C PRO A 203 19.11 -13.08 2.85
N GLU A 204 18.93 -11.97 2.12
CA GLU A 204 19.83 -11.63 0.99
C GLU A 204 21.28 -11.44 1.50
N LEU A 205 21.43 -11.04 2.77
CA LEU A 205 22.67 -10.87 3.53
C LEU A 205 22.47 -11.43 4.95
N ALA A 206 23.52 -11.59 5.76
CA ALA A 206 23.42 -12.11 7.14
C ALA A 206 22.34 -11.42 8.01
N ASP A 207 21.94 -10.19 7.65
CA ASP A 207 20.74 -9.51 8.13
C ASP A 207 19.64 -9.52 7.04
N PRO A 208 18.42 -10.03 7.30
CA PRO A 208 17.31 -9.94 6.35
C PRO A 208 16.82 -8.52 6.07
N ILE A 209 17.17 -7.53 6.91
CA ILE A 209 16.81 -6.12 6.69
C ILE A 209 17.95 -5.40 5.98
N VAL A 210 17.65 -4.86 4.80
CA VAL A 210 18.50 -3.88 4.11
C VAL A 210 17.96 -2.48 4.42
N LYS A 211 18.78 -1.63 5.03
CA LYS A 211 18.40 -0.25 5.32
C LYS A 211 18.64 0.63 4.09
N LEU A 212 17.59 1.25 3.58
CA LEU A 212 17.63 2.09 2.39
C LEU A 212 17.88 3.57 2.70
N ALA A 213 17.38 4.01 3.86
CA ALA A 213 17.59 5.37 4.36
C ALA A 213 17.72 5.31 5.88
N GLU A 214 18.76 5.95 6.41
CA GLU A 214 19.07 6.01 7.86
C GLU A 214 19.37 7.44 8.34
N ASN A 215 19.56 8.39 7.41
CA ASN A 215 19.91 9.77 7.71
C ASN A 215 18.74 10.69 7.39
N ASP A 216 18.65 11.82 8.09
CA ASP A 216 17.63 12.86 7.90
C ASP A 216 16.17 12.35 8.05
N LEU A 217 15.98 11.32 8.87
CA LEU A 217 14.66 10.78 9.20
C LEU A 217 14.23 11.22 10.59
N GLY A 218 13.01 11.74 10.68
CA GLY A 218 12.32 11.99 11.95
C GLY A 218 11.32 10.87 12.25
N TRP A 219 10.07 11.08 11.84
CA TRP A 219 8.98 10.11 12.04
C TRP A 219 8.39 9.64 10.70
N PRO A 220 9.03 8.64 10.04
CA PRO A 220 8.54 8.09 8.78
C PRO A 220 7.25 7.29 9.01
N ASN A 221 6.10 7.96 8.89
CA ASN A 221 4.79 7.40 9.27
C ASN A 221 4.01 6.72 8.14
N ALA A 222 4.35 7.01 6.88
CA ALA A 222 3.65 6.50 5.71
C ALA A 222 4.64 6.13 4.62
N LEU A 223 4.28 5.14 3.83
CA LEU A 223 5.05 4.66 2.69
C LEU A 223 4.05 4.25 1.60
N THR A 224 4.41 4.51 0.35
CA THR A 224 3.70 4.01 -0.83
C THR A 224 4.75 3.65 -1.88
N ILE A 225 4.34 2.90 -2.91
CA ILE A 225 5.20 2.48 -3.99
C ILE A 225 4.53 2.87 -5.31
N ASP A 226 5.30 3.48 -6.20
CA ASP A 226 4.95 3.59 -7.60
C ASP A 226 5.59 2.41 -8.36
N TYR A 227 4.74 1.45 -8.72
CA TYR A 227 5.16 0.22 -9.40
C TYR A 227 5.69 0.45 -10.82
N TYR A 228 5.26 1.52 -11.50
CA TYR A 228 5.71 1.84 -12.86
C TYR A 228 7.09 2.47 -12.84
N SER A 229 7.31 3.43 -11.94
CA SER A 229 8.62 4.10 -11.82
C SER A 229 9.60 3.37 -10.89
N ASN A 230 9.17 2.31 -10.20
CA ASN A 230 9.94 1.58 -9.18
C ASN A 230 10.46 2.52 -8.08
N ARG A 231 9.59 3.38 -7.56
CA ARG A 231 9.92 4.41 -6.57
C ARG A 231 9.14 4.27 -5.27
#